data_AF-A0A3B8MUQ7-F1
#
_entry.id   AF-A0A3B8MUQ7-F1
#
_cell.length_a   1.000
_cell.length_b   1.000
_cell.length_c   1.000
_cell.angle_alpha   90.00
_cell.angle_beta   90.00
_cell.angle_gamma   90.00
#
_symmetry.space_group_name_H-M   'P 1'
#
loop_
_entity.id
_entity.type
_entity.pdbx_description
1 polymer ?
#
loop_
_entity_poly.entity_id
_entity_poly.type
_entity_poly.pdbx_seq_one_letter_code
_entity_poly.pdbx_strand_id
1 'polypeptide(L)'
;YGFKTEIDVVLLEELEDTMERMIMEEDIKVIEEITKSGQKQETDKTTEKMEDKEDSQVLLGKEIKAEAISIKDITAETEEAVIEGEIFSLEFKELKSKILMTFDITDYTSSILVKAFLTEEKYNSLKENIQGGSFVKLRGKVFYDKYEGDLVISLKDLQLISPKERKDLSEEKRVELHLHTQMSSMDAVASATEVIKRAAKWGHKAIAITDHAVVQAFPEAMEASSKYGVKVIYGVEGYLVDDGVPIVTGDTEATLEDEFTVFDIETTGLSNINDEIIEIGAVKIKEGKIIDTFETFVNPKIPISSFITKLTGIDESMVKDAPSIEEILPKFLEFASNSVLVAHNANFDVSFIKSKAKKFNLNVNNAVLDTLELSRHLYKDLKNYKLDTLA
;
A
#
# COMPACT_ATOMS: atom_id res chain seq x y z
N TYR A 1 -3.30 30.40 -8.09
CA TYR A 1 -4.23 29.44 -7.46
C TYR A 1 -3.39 28.32 -6.88
N GLY A 2 -3.16 28.33 -5.58
CA GLY A 2 -2.35 27.32 -4.91
C GLY A 2 -2.60 27.46 -3.42
N PHE A 3 -3.17 26.43 -2.81
CA PHE A 3 -3.30 26.35 -1.37
C PHE A 3 -1.90 26.08 -0.81
N LYS A 4 -1.40 26.99 0.04
CA LYS A 4 -0.34 26.65 0.98
C LYS A 4 -1.04 26.06 2.19
N THR A 5 -0.89 24.75 2.40
CA THR A 5 -1.29 24.10 3.65
C THR A 5 -0.02 23.54 4.28
N GLU A 6 0.14 23.73 5.58
CA GLU A 6 1.07 22.95 6.38
C GLU A 6 0.42 21.58 6.58
N ILE A 7 1.14 20.52 6.20
CA ILE A 7 0.74 19.14 6.45
C ILE A 7 1.61 18.68 7.61
N ASP A 8 1.02 18.61 8.80
CA ASP A 8 1.65 17.95 9.94
C ASP A 8 1.56 16.44 9.71
N VAL A 9 2.64 15.85 9.24
CA VAL A 9 2.79 14.39 9.17
C VAL A 9 3.14 13.91 10.57
N VAL A 10 2.14 13.44 11.31
CA VAL A 10 2.35 12.78 12.60
C VAL A 10 2.58 11.30 12.31
N LEU A 11 3.84 10.87 12.29
CA LEU A 11 4.17 9.47 12.47
C LEU A 11 3.88 9.12 13.92
N LEU A 12 2.81 8.38 14.14
CA LEU A 12 2.52 7.80 15.45
C LEU A 12 3.49 6.61 15.63
N GLU A 13 4.64 6.84 16.26
CA GLU A 13 5.61 5.78 16.62
C GLU A 13 4.94 4.64 17.39
N GLU A 14 3.90 4.93 18.18
CA GLU A 14 3.09 3.91 18.88
C GLU A 14 2.35 2.96 17.92
N LEU A 15 2.08 3.37 16.67
CA LEU A 15 1.38 2.57 15.67
C LEU A 15 2.30 1.61 14.93
N GLU A 16 3.58 1.94 14.73
CA GLU A 16 4.59 0.99 14.19
C GLU A 16 4.78 -0.18 15.16
N ASP A 17 4.98 0.12 16.45
CA ASP A 17 5.08 -0.87 17.52
C ASP A 17 3.82 -1.75 17.62
N THR A 18 2.64 -1.18 17.35
CA THR A 18 1.36 -1.90 17.38
C THR A 18 1.16 -2.72 16.10
N MET A 19 1.56 -2.20 14.94
CA MET A 19 1.48 -2.89 13.65
C MET A 19 2.47 -4.05 13.58
N GLU A 20 3.71 -3.89 14.06
CA GLU A 20 4.69 -4.98 14.16
C GLU A 20 4.18 -6.10 15.08
N ARG A 21 3.55 -5.74 16.21
CA ARG A 21 2.89 -6.71 17.10
C ARG A 21 1.72 -7.41 16.40
N MET A 22 0.90 -6.69 15.65
CA MET A 22 -0.23 -7.27 14.90
C MET A 22 0.23 -8.21 13.78
N ILE A 23 1.28 -7.83 13.04
CA ILE A 23 1.90 -8.65 11.98
C ILE A 23 2.50 -9.92 12.60
N MET A 24 3.22 -9.81 13.73
CA MET A 24 3.72 -10.98 14.45
C MET A 24 2.59 -11.89 14.97
N GLU A 25 1.49 -11.33 15.46
CA GLU A 25 0.32 -12.11 15.92
C GLU A 25 -0.40 -12.82 14.76
N GLU A 26 -0.50 -12.20 13.59
CA GLU A 26 -1.05 -12.82 12.37
C GLU A 26 -0.13 -13.93 11.85
N ASP A 27 1.18 -13.71 11.79
CA ASP A 27 2.15 -14.73 11.37
C ASP A 27 2.13 -15.95 12.31
N ILE A 28 1.99 -15.73 13.62
CA ILE A 28 1.84 -16.81 14.61
C ILE A 28 0.52 -17.57 14.38
N LYS A 29 -0.60 -16.89 14.10
CA LYS A 29 -1.88 -17.55 13.79
C LYS A 29 -1.84 -18.36 12.50
N VAL A 30 -1.20 -17.84 11.46
CA VAL A 30 -1.01 -18.53 10.19
C VAL A 30 -0.14 -19.78 10.38
N ILE A 31 0.93 -19.69 11.18
CA ILE A 31 1.76 -20.85 11.54
C ILE A 31 0.92 -21.88 12.34
N GLU A 32 0.09 -21.46 13.28
CA GLU A 32 -0.80 -22.36 14.01
C GLU A 32 -1.87 -23.02 13.13
N GLU A 33 -2.43 -22.30 12.14
CA GLU A 33 -3.39 -22.85 11.17
C GLU A 33 -2.74 -23.80 10.17
N ILE A 34 -1.52 -23.53 9.72
CA ILE A 34 -0.71 -24.44 8.90
C ILE A 34 -0.39 -25.73 9.69
N THR A 35 -0.17 -25.61 11.00
CA THR A 35 0.07 -26.77 11.88
C THR A 35 -1.21 -27.59 12.13
N LYS A 36 -2.39 -26.95 12.11
CA LYS A 36 -3.70 -27.59 12.31
C LYS A 36 -4.32 -28.15 11.02
N SER A 37 -3.93 -27.65 9.84
CA SER A 37 -4.51 -28.03 8.53
C SER A 37 -3.92 -29.30 7.89
N GLY A 38 -2.98 -29.98 8.56
CA GLY A 38 -2.46 -31.28 8.13
C GLY A 38 -3.46 -32.45 8.17
N GLN A 39 -4.69 -32.26 8.67
CA GLN A 39 -5.75 -33.28 8.64
C GLN A 39 -7.15 -32.66 8.46
N LYS A 40 -7.69 -32.78 7.24
CA LYS A 40 -9.10 -32.97 6.83
C LYS A 40 -9.47 -32.12 5.61
N GLN A 41 -9.54 -32.77 4.45
CA GLN A 41 -10.39 -32.34 3.35
C GLN A 41 -11.66 -33.19 3.38
N GLU A 42 -12.79 -32.57 3.73
CA GLU A 42 -14.10 -33.07 3.31
C GLU A 42 -14.90 -31.90 2.75
N THR A 43 -15.45 -32.16 1.59
CA THR A 43 -16.23 -31.32 0.71
C THR A 43 -17.58 -30.96 1.32
N ASP A 44 -18.03 -29.72 1.15
CA ASP A 44 -19.46 -29.45 1.01
C ASP A 44 -19.72 -28.38 -0.05
N LYS A 45 -20.48 -28.80 -1.07
CA LYS A 45 -21.07 -27.98 -2.13
C LYS A 45 -22.54 -27.82 -1.81
N THR A 46 -22.95 -26.63 -1.41
CA THR A 46 -24.37 -26.23 -1.40
C THR A 46 -24.51 -24.93 -2.17
N THR A 47 -24.82 -25.08 -3.46
CA THR A 47 -25.27 -24.00 -4.33
C THR A 47 -26.78 -23.85 -4.15
N GLU A 48 -27.22 -22.90 -3.35
CA GLU A 48 -28.61 -22.45 -3.35
C GLU A 48 -28.83 -21.51 -4.54
N LYS A 49 -29.61 -21.97 -5.52
CA LYS A 49 -30.14 -21.14 -6.61
C LYS A 49 -31.34 -20.36 -6.08
N MET A 50 -31.19 -19.05 -5.91
CA MET A 50 -32.33 -18.13 -5.83
C MET A 50 -32.74 -17.75 -7.26
N GLU A 51 -33.96 -18.11 -7.64
CA GLU A 51 -34.61 -17.69 -8.89
C GLU A 51 -35.01 -16.21 -8.79
N ASP A 52 -34.22 -15.32 -9.36
CA ASP A 52 -34.64 -13.95 -9.67
C ASP A 52 -35.65 -14.01 -10.84
N LYS A 53 -36.88 -13.57 -10.61
CA LYS A 53 -37.89 -13.39 -11.68
C LYS A 53 -37.38 -12.32 -12.65
N GLU A 54 -36.93 -12.73 -13.83
CA GLU A 54 -36.52 -11.82 -14.90
C GLU A 54 -37.75 -11.13 -15.51
N ASP A 55 -37.89 -9.82 -15.25
CA ASP A 55 -38.70 -8.94 -16.09
C ASP A 55 -38.04 -8.90 -17.48
N SER A 56 -38.62 -9.65 -18.42
CA SER A 56 -38.19 -9.68 -19.82
C SER A 56 -39.32 -9.22 -20.73
N GLN A 57 -39.02 -8.22 -21.57
CA GLN A 57 -39.98 -7.69 -22.55
C GLN A 57 -39.56 -8.12 -23.95
N VAL A 58 -40.42 -8.85 -24.67
CA VAL A 58 -40.16 -9.23 -26.06
C VAL A 58 -40.38 -8.01 -26.95
N LEU A 59 -39.32 -7.57 -27.64
CA LEU A 59 -39.37 -6.41 -28.54
C LEU A 59 -39.47 -6.82 -30.01
N LEU A 60 -38.90 -7.96 -30.38
CA LEU A 60 -38.96 -8.47 -31.75
C LEU A 60 -38.98 -10.01 -31.75
N GLY A 61 -39.84 -10.60 -32.58
CA GLY A 61 -39.87 -12.06 -32.78
C GLY A 61 -40.61 -12.82 -31.68
N LYS A 62 -40.05 -13.95 -31.25
CA LYS A 62 -40.56 -14.87 -30.24
C LYS A 62 -39.75 -14.77 -28.95
N GLU A 63 -40.34 -15.22 -27.86
CA GLU A 63 -39.65 -15.38 -26.58
C GLU A 63 -38.45 -16.33 -26.70
N ILE A 64 -37.29 -15.94 -26.14
CA ILE A 64 -36.05 -16.71 -26.21
C ILE A 64 -35.83 -17.43 -24.88
N LYS A 65 -36.10 -18.74 -24.87
CA LYS A 65 -35.91 -19.61 -23.68
C LYS A 65 -34.58 -20.35 -23.67
N ALA A 66 -33.83 -20.29 -24.75
CA ALA A 66 -32.53 -20.94 -24.85
C ALA A 66 -31.48 -20.22 -23.99
N GLU A 67 -30.51 -20.99 -23.48
CA GLU A 67 -29.35 -20.44 -22.79
C GLU A 67 -28.48 -19.64 -23.76
N ALA A 68 -27.93 -18.53 -23.29
CA ALA A 68 -27.05 -17.68 -24.07
C ALA A 68 -25.63 -18.26 -24.07
N ILE A 69 -24.98 -18.22 -25.23
CA ILE A 69 -23.55 -18.51 -25.38
C ILE A 69 -22.74 -17.21 -25.25
N SER A 70 -21.46 -17.33 -24.89
CA SER A 70 -20.56 -16.17 -24.86
C SER A 70 -20.21 -15.72 -26.28
N ILE A 71 -20.10 -14.41 -26.50
CA ILE A 71 -19.79 -13.83 -27.81
C ILE A 71 -18.41 -14.29 -28.29
N LYS A 72 -17.46 -14.52 -27.39
CA LYS A 72 -16.13 -15.06 -27.71
C LYS A 72 -16.18 -16.44 -28.38
N ASP A 73 -17.19 -17.24 -28.09
CA ASP A 73 -17.32 -18.61 -28.60
C ASP A 73 -18.00 -18.68 -29.97
N ILE A 74 -18.43 -17.52 -30.51
CA ILE A 74 -19.02 -17.44 -31.85
C ILE A 74 -17.91 -17.62 -32.90
N THR A 75 -18.07 -18.62 -33.75
CA THR A 75 -17.15 -18.91 -34.86
C THR A 75 -17.90 -18.95 -36.18
N ALA A 76 -17.15 -19.11 -37.29
CA ALA A 76 -17.73 -19.24 -38.62
C ALA A 76 -18.60 -20.52 -38.79
N GLU A 77 -18.47 -21.49 -37.89
CA GLU A 77 -19.29 -22.73 -37.88
C GLU A 77 -20.61 -22.55 -37.13
N THR A 78 -20.75 -21.48 -36.34
CA THR A 78 -21.98 -21.18 -35.62
C THR A 78 -23.04 -20.74 -36.62
N GLU A 79 -24.11 -21.51 -36.83
CA GLU A 79 -25.19 -21.09 -37.74
C GLU A 79 -26.17 -20.12 -37.08
N GLU A 80 -26.52 -20.35 -35.83
CA GLU A 80 -27.46 -19.55 -35.04
C GLU A 80 -26.92 -19.38 -33.63
N ALA A 81 -26.94 -18.15 -33.14
CA ALA A 81 -26.45 -17.79 -31.81
C ALA A 81 -27.57 -17.15 -30.99
N VAL A 82 -27.60 -17.49 -29.69
CA VAL A 82 -28.38 -16.79 -28.67
C VAL A 82 -27.38 -16.12 -27.75
N ILE A 83 -27.42 -14.80 -27.63
CA ILE A 83 -26.47 -14.03 -26.80
C ILE A 83 -27.20 -13.03 -25.91
N GLU A 84 -26.55 -12.68 -24.81
CA GLU A 84 -26.97 -11.64 -23.86
C GLU A 84 -25.85 -10.59 -23.79
N GLY A 85 -26.18 -9.31 -23.78
CA GLY A 85 -25.16 -8.26 -23.69
C GLY A 85 -25.71 -6.83 -23.69
N GLU A 86 -24.80 -5.89 -23.52
CA GLU A 86 -25.05 -4.45 -23.54
C GLU A 86 -24.89 -3.89 -24.95
N ILE A 87 -25.87 -3.10 -25.40
CA ILE A 87 -25.75 -2.32 -26.64
C ILE A 87 -24.96 -1.05 -26.36
N PHE A 88 -23.79 -0.88 -26.97
CA PHE A 88 -22.96 0.32 -26.79
C PHE A 88 -22.94 1.24 -28.02
N SER A 89 -23.46 0.77 -29.16
CA SER A 89 -23.60 1.53 -30.40
C SER A 89 -24.92 1.13 -31.07
N LEU A 90 -25.74 2.09 -31.50
CA LEU A 90 -27.03 1.84 -32.15
C LEU A 90 -27.28 2.87 -33.26
N GLU A 91 -27.48 2.37 -34.47
CA GLU A 91 -27.72 3.17 -35.67
C GLU A 91 -28.93 2.68 -36.44
N PHE A 92 -29.65 3.63 -37.05
CA PHE A 92 -30.78 3.36 -37.93
C PHE A 92 -30.57 4.06 -39.28
N LYS A 93 -30.69 3.30 -40.36
CA LYS A 93 -30.52 3.78 -41.74
C LYS A 93 -31.76 3.45 -42.58
N GLU A 94 -32.41 4.47 -43.14
CA GLU A 94 -33.51 4.28 -44.08
C GLU A 94 -33.03 3.70 -45.42
N LEU A 95 -33.72 2.67 -45.89
CA LEU A 95 -33.58 2.11 -47.24
C LEU A 95 -34.90 2.31 -48.00
N LYS A 96 -34.89 2.08 -49.32
CA LYS A 96 -36.04 2.33 -50.22
C LYS A 96 -37.38 1.72 -49.78
N SER A 97 -37.38 0.63 -49.00
CA SER A 97 -38.61 -0.06 -48.56
C SER A 97 -38.57 -0.61 -47.13
N LYS A 98 -37.45 -0.45 -46.42
CA LYS A 98 -37.22 -0.99 -45.07
C LYS A 98 -36.24 -0.09 -44.32
N ILE A 99 -36.18 -0.22 -43.01
CA ILE A 99 -35.18 0.45 -42.18
C ILE A 99 -34.14 -0.58 -41.76
N LEU A 100 -32.87 -0.31 -41.98
CA LEU A 100 -31.76 -1.13 -41.47
C LEU A 100 -31.40 -0.63 -40.07
N MET A 101 -31.52 -1.50 -39.08
CA MET A 101 -31.00 -1.29 -37.74
C MET A 101 -29.67 -2.03 -37.62
N THR A 102 -28.64 -1.33 -37.18
CA THR A 102 -27.30 -1.85 -36.92
C THR A 102 -26.91 -1.47 -35.50
N PHE A 103 -26.44 -2.43 -34.70
CA PHE A 103 -25.96 -2.14 -33.36
C PHE A 103 -24.81 -3.06 -32.97
N ASP A 104 -23.90 -2.55 -32.15
CA ASP A 104 -22.82 -3.33 -31.56
C ASP A 104 -23.21 -3.74 -30.14
N ILE A 105 -23.03 -5.03 -29.85
CA ILE A 105 -23.33 -5.62 -28.55
C ILE A 105 -22.07 -6.24 -27.95
N THR A 106 -21.90 -6.09 -26.65
CA THR A 106 -20.82 -6.74 -25.88
C THR A 106 -21.38 -7.50 -24.67
N ASP A 107 -20.83 -8.68 -24.40
CA ASP A 107 -21.00 -9.42 -23.14
C ASP A 107 -19.81 -9.21 -22.19
N TYR A 108 -18.96 -8.21 -22.51
CA TYR A 108 -17.64 -7.92 -21.93
C TYR A 108 -16.57 -9.01 -22.14
N THR A 109 -16.88 -10.11 -22.83
CA THR A 109 -15.88 -11.09 -23.28
C THR A 109 -15.40 -10.82 -24.71
N SER A 110 -16.32 -10.35 -25.55
CA SER A 110 -16.08 -9.91 -26.93
C SER A 110 -17.19 -8.94 -27.35
N SER A 111 -17.14 -8.48 -28.60
CA SER A 111 -18.20 -7.65 -29.21
C SER A 111 -18.53 -8.18 -30.59
N ILE A 112 -19.78 -8.03 -31.02
CA ILE A 112 -20.21 -8.43 -32.37
C ILE A 112 -21.25 -7.45 -32.92
N LEU A 113 -21.23 -7.25 -34.24
CA LEU A 113 -22.21 -6.42 -34.93
C LEU A 113 -23.50 -7.20 -35.20
N VAL A 114 -24.64 -6.56 -34.95
CA VAL A 114 -25.97 -7.12 -35.18
C VAL A 114 -26.72 -6.27 -36.19
N LYS A 115 -27.34 -6.93 -37.19
CA LYS A 115 -28.13 -6.29 -38.25
C LYS A 115 -29.56 -6.80 -38.27
N ALA A 116 -30.53 -5.90 -38.39
CA ALA A 116 -31.94 -6.22 -38.55
C ALA A 116 -32.60 -5.35 -39.61
N PHE A 117 -33.44 -5.95 -40.46
CA PHE A 117 -34.28 -5.21 -41.39
C PHE A 117 -35.69 -5.06 -40.80
N LEU A 118 -36.07 -3.83 -40.49
CA LEU A 118 -37.31 -3.47 -39.82
C LEU A 118 -38.34 -2.89 -40.79
N THR A 119 -39.61 -3.10 -40.48
CA THR A 119 -40.74 -2.32 -41.02
C THR A 119 -40.91 -1.05 -40.19
N GLU A 120 -41.59 -0.02 -40.73
CA GLU A 120 -41.82 1.25 -40.01
C GLU A 120 -42.48 1.05 -38.63
N GLU A 121 -43.46 0.14 -38.54
CA GLU A 121 -44.16 -0.19 -37.29
C GLU A 121 -43.19 -0.73 -36.22
N LYS A 122 -42.30 -1.66 -36.60
CA LYS A 122 -41.31 -2.24 -35.68
C LYS A 122 -40.22 -1.25 -35.31
N TYR A 123 -39.85 -0.37 -36.24
CA TYR A 123 -38.89 0.69 -35.98
C TYR A 123 -39.36 1.65 -34.89
N ASN A 124 -40.61 2.13 -34.96
CA ASN A 124 -41.14 3.06 -33.96
C ASN A 124 -41.16 2.43 -32.55
N SER A 125 -41.58 1.15 -32.45
CA SER A 125 -41.56 0.41 -31.19
C SER A 125 -40.13 0.25 -30.63
N LEU A 126 -39.16 -0.16 -31.45
CA LEU A 126 -37.79 -0.39 -31.00
C LEU A 126 -37.08 0.92 -30.61
N LYS A 127 -37.33 2.01 -31.34
CA LYS A 127 -36.74 3.31 -31.07
C LYS A 127 -37.17 3.89 -29.72
N GLU A 128 -38.38 3.57 -29.28
CA GLU A 128 -38.90 4.01 -27.98
C GLU A 128 -38.37 3.14 -26.82
N ASN A 129 -38.02 1.87 -27.08
CA ASN A 129 -37.68 0.90 -26.04
C ASN A 129 -36.18 0.58 -25.92
N ILE A 130 -35.35 0.95 -26.90
CA ILE A 130 -33.91 0.64 -26.92
C ILE A 130 -33.07 1.90 -27.13
N GLN A 131 -32.05 2.04 -26.29
CA GLN A 131 -31.01 3.06 -26.39
C GLN A 131 -29.63 2.46 -26.07
N GLY A 132 -28.56 3.21 -26.32
CA GLY A 132 -27.22 2.84 -25.82
C GLY A 132 -27.23 2.64 -24.30
N GLY A 133 -26.62 1.55 -23.84
CA GLY A 133 -26.66 1.05 -22.47
C GLY A 133 -27.79 0.06 -22.16
N SER A 134 -28.65 -0.25 -23.12
CA SER A 134 -29.71 -1.26 -22.92
C SER A 134 -29.13 -2.67 -22.95
N PHE A 135 -29.51 -3.49 -21.98
CA PHE A 135 -29.19 -4.91 -21.96
C PHE A 135 -30.25 -5.72 -22.71
N VAL A 136 -29.81 -6.56 -23.63
CA VAL A 136 -30.71 -7.35 -24.47
C VAL A 136 -30.30 -8.81 -24.53
N LYS A 137 -31.30 -9.68 -24.70
CA LYS A 137 -31.15 -11.07 -25.14
C LYS A 137 -31.61 -11.17 -26.58
N LEU A 138 -30.76 -11.71 -27.45
CA LEU A 138 -31.07 -11.82 -28.87
C LEU A 138 -30.80 -13.20 -29.42
N ARG A 139 -31.55 -13.56 -30.46
CA ARG A 139 -31.32 -14.76 -31.28
C ARG A 139 -31.18 -14.34 -32.73
N GLY A 140 -30.16 -14.85 -33.42
CA GLY A 140 -29.95 -14.53 -34.81
C GLY A 140 -29.04 -15.50 -35.54
N LYS A 141 -29.08 -15.44 -36.87
CA LYS A 141 -28.21 -16.23 -37.74
C LYS A 141 -26.84 -15.57 -37.84
N VAL A 142 -25.77 -16.30 -37.58
CA VAL A 142 -24.41 -15.79 -37.77
C VAL A 142 -23.98 -16.02 -39.21
N PHE A 143 -23.36 -15.04 -39.83
CA PHE A 143 -22.80 -15.15 -41.17
C PHE A 143 -21.65 -14.17 -41.35
N TYR A 144 -20.74 -14.48 -42.28
CA TYR A 144 -19.67 -13.56 -42.64
C TYR A 144 -20.19 -12.50 -43.61
N ASP A 145 -20.17 -11.23 -43.20
CA ASP A 145 -20.55 -10.11 -44.06
C ASP A 145 -19.31 -9.60 -44.80
N LYS A 146 -19.29 -9.76 -46.12
CA LYS A 146 -18.16 -9.32 -46.96
C LYS A 146 -17.98 -7.80 -46.99
N TYR A 147 -19.03 -7.03 -46.72
CA TYR A 147 -18.95 -5.57 -46.70
C TYR A 147 -18.26 -5.08 -45.43
N GLU A 148 -18.59 -5.69 -44.28
CA GLU A 148 -17.94 -5.39 -42.99
C GLU A 148 -16.57 -6.06 -42.87
N GLY A 149 -16.38 -7.20 -43.53
CA GLY A 149 -15.18 -8.02 -43.39
C GLY A 149 -15.12 -8.80 -42.08
N ASP A 150 -16.27 -9.06 -41.46
CA ASP A 150 -16.36 -9.73 -40.15
C ASP A 150 -17.62 -10.60 -40.02
N LEU A 151 -17.70 -11.40 -38.95
CA LEU A 151 -18.90 -12.14 -38.55
C LEU A 151 -19.96 -11.18 -38.00
N VAL A 152 -21.17 -11.32 -38.51
CA VAL A 152 -22.31 -10.48 -38.16
C VAL A 152 -23.50 -11.37 -37.83
N ILE A 153 -24.33 -10.91 -36.88
CA ILE A 153 -25.59 -11.59 -36.55
C ILE A 153 -26.75 -10.92 -37.29
N SER A 154 -27.48 -11.69 -38.09
CA SER A 154 -28.79 -11.29 -38.60
C SER A 154 -29.86 -11.58 -37.53
N LEU A 155 -30.39 -10.52 -36.93
CA LEU A 155 -31.34 -10.58 -35.84
C LEU A 155 -32.65 -11.24 -36.27
N LYS A 156 -33.11 -12.24 -35.51
CA LYS A 156 -34.44 -12.86 -35.64
C LYS A 156 -35.36 -12.51 -34.49
N ASP A 157 -34.84 -12.53 -33.27
CA ASP A 157 -35.61 -12.29 -32.05
C ASP A 157 -34.80 -11.41 -31.09
N LEU A 158 -35.48 -10.52 -30.36
CA LEU A 158 -34.88 -9.56 -29.44
C LEU A 158 -35.78 -9.37 -28.22
N GLN A 159 -35.18 -9.45 -27.04
CA GLN A 159 -35.82 -9.21 -25.76
C GLN A 159 -34.99 -8.20 -24.96
N LEU A 160 -35.67 -7.26 -24.32
CA LEU A 160 -35.06 -6.40 -23.32
C LEU A 160 -34.96 -7.19 -22.00
N ILE A 161 -33.77 -7.19 -21.40
CA ILE A 161 -33.51 -7.87 -20.13
C ILE A 161 -32.87 -6.88 -19.15
N SER A 162 -32.99 -7.16 -17.86
CA SER A 162 -32.25 -6.39 -16.85
C SER A 162 -30.79 -6.87 -16.79
N PRO A 163 -29.81 -5.95 -16.61
CA PRO A 163 -28.40 -6.32 -16.47
C PRO A 163 -28.19 -7.22 -15.25
N LYS A 164 -27.37 -8.26 -15.41
CA LYS A 164 -26.89 -9.10 -14.30
C LYS A 164 -25.81 -8.35 -13.52
N GLU A 165 -26.23 -7.42 -12.66
CA GLU A 165 -25.30 -6.66 -11.81
C GLU A 165 -24.85 -7.47 -10.58
N ARG A 166 -23.57 -7.36 -10.21
CA ARG A 166 -23.07 -7.87 -8.92
C ARG A 166 -23.79 -7.17 -7.77
N LYS A 167 -24.41 -7.94 -6.88
CA LYS A 167 -25.10 -7.47 -5.67
C LYS A 167 -24.22 -7.65 -4.43
N ASP A 168 -24.34 -6.74 -3.48
CA ASP A 168 -23.80 -6.89 -2.12
C ASP A 168 -24.94 -7.38 -1.21
N LEU A 169 -24.89 -8.65 -0.82
CA LEU A 169 -25.92 -9.31 -0.01
C LEU A 169 -25.61 -9.33 1.49
N SER A 170 -24.47 -8.75 1.92
CA SER A 170 -24.08 -8.74 3.33
C SER A 170 -25.01 -7.86 4.15
N GLU A 171 -25.31 -8.25 5.39
CA GLU A 171 -26.04 -7.39 6.33
C GLU A 171 -25.17 -6.20 6.77
N GLU A 172 -23.91 -6.47 7.10
CA GLU A 172 -22.92 -5.45 7.39
C GLU A 172 -22.21 -5.00 6.11
N LYS A 173 -22.36 -3.71 5.80
CA LYS A 173 -21.83 -3.13 4.57
C LYS A 173 -20.37 -2.72 4.73
N ARG A 174 -19.55 -3.16 3.77
CA ARG A 174 -18.13 -2.79 3.65
C ARG A 174 -17.96 -1.29 3.40
N VAL A 175 -16.80 -0.77 3.79
CA VAL A 175 -16.27 0.51 3.33
C VAL A 175 -14.98 0.21 2.58
N GLU A 176 -14.85 0.71 1.35
CA GLU A 176 -13.60 0.63 0.60
C GLU A 176 -12.66 1.75 1.07
N LEU A 177 -11.42 1.40 1.39
CA LEU A 177 -10.42 2.30 1.95
C LEU A 177 -9.24 2.56 0.99
N HIS A 178 -9.11 1.77 -0.07
CA HIS A 178 -8.07 1.94 -1.10
C HIS A 178 -8.69 1.77 -2.47
N LEU A 179 -8.75 2.86 -3.25
CA LEU A 179 -9.36 2.87 -4.56
C LEU A 179 -8.72 3.89 -5.48
N HIS A 180 -8.51 3.47 -6.73
CA HIS A 180 -8.01 4.31 -7.81
C HIS A 180 -9.11 4.68 -8.79
N THR A 181 -9.02 5.89 -9.30
CA THR A 181 -9.87 6.45 -10.35
C THR A 181 -9.04 6.70 -11.62
N GLN A 182 -9.68 7.12 -12.70
CA GLN A 182 -9.02 7.55 -13.95
C GLN A 182 -7.92 8.63 -13.76
N MET A 183 -7.85 9.28 -12.60
CA MET A 183 -6.81 10.24 -12.26
C MET A 183 -5.49 9.58 -11.84
N SER A 184 -5.51 8.32 -11.39
CA SER A 184 -4.32 7.48 -11.34
C SER A 184 -3.83 7.21 -12.77
N SER A 185 -2.81 7.97 -13.18
CA SER A 185 -2.36 8.05 -14.57
C SER A 185 -1.98 6.69 -15.14
N MET A 186 -2.66 6.30 -16.23
CA MET A 186 -2.44 5.05 -16.98
C MET A 186 -2.65 3.76 -16.17
N ASP A 187 -3.31 3.83 -15.01
CA ASP A 187 -3.46 2.69 -14.10
C ASP A 187 -4.92 2.27 -13.90
N ALA A 188 -5.81 3.22 -13.59
CA ALA A 188 -7.21 2.93 -13.35
C ALA A 188 -8.15 3.50 -14.43
N VAL A 189 -9.30 2.84 -14.61
CA VAL A 189 -10.24 3.11 -15.71
C VAL A 189 -11.61 3.61 -15.27
N ALA A 190 -11.93 3.54 -13.97
CA ALA A 190 -13.24 3.95 -13.44
C ALA A 190 -13.23 5.42 -13.00
N SER A 191 -14.29 6.17 -13.30
CA SER A 191 -14.45 7.54 -12.81
C SER A 191 -14.90 7.55 -11.35
N ALA A 192 -14.65 8.66 -10.64
CA ALA A 192 -15.08 8.82 -9.25
C ALA A 192 -16.61 8.71 -9.12
N THR A 193 -17.35 9.23 -10.10
CA THR A 193 -18.82 9.17 -10.14
C THR A 193 -19.34 7.74 -10.19
N GLU A 194 -18.79 6.89 -11.05
CA GLU A 194 -19.29 5.52 -11.23
C GLU A 194 -18.97 4.63 -10.02
N VAL A 195 -17.81 4.80 -9.40
CA VAL A 195 -17.47 4.05 -8.16
C VAL A 195 -18.34 4.47 -6.98
N ILE A 196 -18.62 5.77 -6.82
CA ILE A 196 -19.50 6.28 -5.77
C ILE A 196 -20.95 5.81 -5.99
N LYS A 197 -21.43 5.88 -7.22
CA LYS A 197 -22.76 5.36 -7.61
C LYS A 197 -22.87 3.86 -7.34
N ARG A 198 -21.79 3.10 -7.58
CA ARG A 198 -21.75 1.66 -7.26
C ARG A 198 -21.81 1.42 -5.76
N ALA A 199 -21.03 2.16 -4.97
CA ALA A 199 -21.06 2.08 -3.50
C ALA A 199 -22.45 2.42 -2.95
N ALA A 200 -23.13 3.42 -3.52
CA ALA A 200 -24.50 3.77 -3.17
C ALA A 200 -25.48 2.62 -3.44
N LYS A 201 -25.39 2.00 -4.64
CA LYS A 201 -26.21 0.81 -4.99
C LYS A 201 -25.98 -0.37 -4.04
N TRP A 202 -24.75 -0.56 -3.55
CA TRP A 202 -24.40 -1.60 -2.58
C TRP A 202 -24.72 -1.24 -1.13
N GLY A 203 -25.17 -0.01 -0.87
CA GLY A 203 -25.50 0.47 0.48
C GLY A 203 -24.28 0.76 1.35
N HIS A 204 -23.10 0.96 0.75
CA HIS A 204 -21.89 1.33 1.48
C HIS A 204 -22.04 2.72 2.09
N LYS A 205 -21.66 2.87 3.36
CA LYS A 205 -21.81 4.15 4.09
C LYS A 205 -20.76 5.18 3.67
N ALA A 206 -19.60 4.71 3.25
CA ALA A 206 -18.48 5.54 2.83
C ALA A 206 -17.62 4.83 1.78
N ILE A 207 -16.79 5.60 1.08
CA ILE A 207 -15.81 5.13 0.11
C ILE A 207 -14.59 6.05 0.11
N ALA A 208 -13.38 5.50 0.08
CA ALA A 208 -12.16 6.26 -0.08
C ALA A 208 -11.76 6.45 -1.54
N ILE A 209 -11.03 7.54 -1.81
CA ILE A 209 -10.36 7.80 -3.08
C ILE A 209 -8.89 8.07 -2.76
N THR A 210 -8.00 7.26 -3.31
CA THR A 210 -6.57 7.22 -2.99
C THR A 210 -5.76 7.09 -4.28
N ASP A 211 -5.89 8.07 -5.17
CA ASP A 211 -5.15 8.07 -6.43
C ASP A 211 -3.63 8.19 -6.21
N HIS A 212 -2.85 7.71 -7.19
CA HIS A 212 -1.38 7.72 -7.17
C HIS A 212 -0.83 9.13 -7.20
N ALA A 213 -0.27 9.57 -6.07
CA ALA A 213 0.39 10.87 -5.87
C ALA A 213 -0.44 12.11 -6.28
N VAL A 214 -1.75 11.96 -6.51
CA VAL A 214 -2.63 13.04 -6.97
C VAL A 214 -3.96 13.00 -6.24
N VAL A 215 -4.67 14.14 -6.29
CA VAL A 215 -6.00 14.33 -5.70
C VAL A 215 -6.99 14.93 -6.71
N GLN A 216 -6.73 14.72 -8.00
CA GLN A 216 -7.45 15.37 -9.09
C GLN A 216 -8.92 14.91 -9.20
N ALA A 217 -9.25 13.73 -8.66
CA ALA A 217 -10.62 13.21 -8.65
C ALA A 217 -11.53 13.87 -7.60
N PHE A 218 -10.97 14.66 -6.68
CA PHE A 218 -11.72 15.20 -5.54
C PHE A 218 -12.92 16.08 -5.92
N PRO A 219 -12.84 16.98 -6.93
CA PRO A 219 -14.00 17.79 -7.33
C PRO A 219 -15.16 16.93 -7.85
N GLU A 220 -14.87 15.96 -8.72
CA GLU A 220 -15.87 15.01 -9.24
C GLU A 220 -16.48 14.19 -8.11
N ALA A 221 -15.64 13.68 -7.20
CA ALA A 221 -16.07 12.90 -6.06
C ALA A 221 -17.01 13.67 -5.12
N MET A 222 -16.74 14.97 -4.91
CA MET A 222 -17.58 15.83 -4.07
C MET A 222 -18.98 16.02 -4.66
N GLU A 223 -19.08 16.22 -5.97
CA GLU A 223 -20.37 16.33 -6.67
C GLU A 223 -21.14 14.99 -6.60
N ALA A 224 -20.46 13.88 -6.89
CA ALA A 224 -21.05 12.54 -6.84
C ALA A 224 -21.49 12.15 -5.41
N SER A 225 -20.70 12.48 -4.39
CA SER A 225 -21.04 12.26 -2.98
C SER A 225 -22.35 12.95 -2.61
N SER A 226 -22.51 14.22 -3.01
CA SER A 226 -23.72 15.00 -2.76
C SER A 226 -24.93 14.43 -3.49
N LYS A 227 -24.72 13.91 -4.72
CA LYS A 227 -25.77 13.33 -5.55
C LYS A 227 -26.27 11.97 -5.07
N TYR A 228 -25.37 11.10 -4.62
CA TYR A 228 -25.68 9.70 -4.29
C TYR A 228 -25.71 9.40 -2.79
N GLY A 229 -25.35 10.37 -1.94
CA GLY A 229 -25.47 10.25 -0.48
C GLY A 229 -24.44 9.33 0.18
N VAL A 230 -23.31 9.06 -0.47
CA VAL A 230 -22.21 8.26 0.09
C VAL A 230 -21.11 9.19 0.58
N LYS A 231 -20.65 9.00 1.82
CA LYS A 231 -19.55 9.79 2.38
C LYS A 231 -18.23 9.45 1.68
N VAL A 232 -17.54 10.45 1.14
CA VAL A 232 -16.20 10.25 0.56
C VAL A 232 -15.12 10.47 1.62
N ILE A 233 -14.14 9.57 1.65
CA ILE A 233 -12.89 9.71 2.41
C ILE A 233 -11.82 10.15 1.42
N TYR A 234 -11.38 11.40 1.56
CA TYR A 234 -10.39 12.00 0.69
C TYR A 234 -8.99 11.57 1.12
N GLY A 235 -8.33 10.73 0.32
CA GLY A 235 -6.98 10.24 0.57
C GLY A 235 -6.05 10.40 -0.63
N VAL A 236 -4.83 9.93 -0.48
CA VAL A 236 -3.80 9.92 -1.53
C VAL A 236 -2.90 8.71 -1.29
N GLU A 237 -2.51 8.03 -2.37
CA GLU A 237 -1.42 7.07 -2.30
C GLU A 237 -0.11 7.82 -2.53
N GLY A 238 0.61 8.11 -1.43
CA GLY A 238 1.86 8.86 -1.45
C GLY A 238 3.08 7.95 -1.60
N TYR A 239 4.11 8.44 -2.30
CA TYR A 239 5.41 7.78 -2.35
C TYR A 239 6.30 8.32 -1.23
N LEU A 240 6.68 7.46 -0.31
CA LEU A 240 7.63 7.78 0.75
C LEU A 240 9.01 7.24 0.36
N VAL A 241 10.04 8.07 0.57
CA VAL A 241 11.44 7.67 0.46
C VAL A 241 12.13 7.96 1.79
N ASP A 242 13.03 7.10 2.19
CA ASP A 242 13.85 7.28 3.39
C ASP A 242 14.88 8.39 3.12
N ASP A 243 14.97 9.38 4.02
CA ASP A 243 15.93 10.49 3.93
C ASP A 243 17.38 10.05 4.24
N GLY A 244 17.57 8.77 4.59
CA GLY A 244 18.87 8.19 4.93
C GLY A 244 19.28 8.47 6.37
N VAL A 245 20.26 7.73 6.87
CA VAL A 245 20.72 7.89 8.26
C VAL A 245 21.58 9.16 8.37
N PRO A 246 21.26 10.10 9.28
CA PRO A 246 22.05 11.32 9.44
C PRO A 246 23.45 11.00 9.98
N ILE A 247 24.48 11.57 9.36
CA ILE A 247 25.88 11.44 9.81
C ILE A 247 26.10 12.18 11.14
N VAL A 248 25.42 13.31 11.32
CA VAL A 248 25.47 14.14 12.53
C VAL A 248 24.05 14.31 13.06
N THR A 249 23.87 14.10 14.35
CA THR A 249 22.59 14.33 15.05
C THR A 249 22.77 15.39 16.14
N GLY A 250 21.72 16.19 16.36
CA GLY A 250 21.78 17.37 17.23
C GLY A 250 22.30 18.63 16.53
N ASP A 251 22.12 19.78 17.17
CA ASP A 251 22.48 21.08 16.59
C ASP A 251 23.93 21.44 16.92
N THR A 252 24.73 21.71 15.88
CA THR A 252 26.10 22.22 16.04
C THR A 252 26.58 22.97 14.81
N GLU A 253 27.39 24.00 15.02
CA GLU A 253 28.16 24.70 13.97
C GLU A 253 29.67 24.38 14.05
N ALA A 254 30.06 23.41 14.90
CA ALA A 254 31.44 23.05 15.13
C ALA A 254 32.10 22.46 13.88
N THR A 255 33.38 22.77 13.72
CA THR A 255 34.25 22.27 12.65
C THR A 255 35.25 21.25 13.19
N LEU A 256 36.01 20.59 12.31
CA LEU A 256 37.08 19.67 12.72
C LEU A 256 38.26 20.37 13.43
N GLU A 257 38.33 21.71 13.39
CA GLU A 257 39.34 22.49 14.11
C GLU A 257 38.95 22.70 15.59
N ASP A 258 37.64 22.64 15.89
CA ASP A 258 37.09 22.79 17.23
C ASP A 258 37.32 21.55 18.12
N GLU A 259 36.93 21.65 19.39
CA GLU A 259 37.01 20.53 20.33
C GLU A 259 35.91 19.49 20.05
N PHE A 260 36.32 18.24 19.88
CA PHE A 260 35.43 17.08 19.83
C PHE A 260 36.00 15.93 20.68
N THR A 261 35.10 15.09 21.20
CA THR A 261 35.44 13.97 22.05
C THR A 261 35.12 12.68 21.33
N VAL A 262 36.15 11.92 20.97
CA VAL A 262 36.00 10.57 20.44
C VAL A 262 35.91 9.61 21.62
N PHE A 263 34.90 8.76 21.67
CA PHE A 263 34.72 7.83 22.77
C PHE A 263 34.18 6.48 22.31
N ASP A 264 34.41 5.48 23.15
CA ASP A 264 33.98 4.10 22.99
C ASP A 264 33.64 3.52 24.38
N ILE A 265 32.66 2.63 24.44
CA ILE A 265 32.27 1.95 25.67
C ILE A 265 32.32 0.43 25.52
N GLU A 266 32.70 -0.24 26.59
CA GLU A 266 32.49 -1.68 26.72
C GLU A 266 31.34 -1.95 27.67
N THR A 267 30.56 -3.00 27.38
CA THR A 267 29.29 -3.26 28.07
C THR A 267 29.09 -4.75 28.38
N THR A 268 28.17 -5.05 29.29
CA THR A 268 27.78 -6.44 29.61
C THR A 268 26.85 -7.08 28.57
N GLY A 269 26.44 -6.36 27.53
CA GLY A 269 25.50 -6.81 26.50
C GLY A 269 25.03 -5.67 25.60
N LEU A 270 24.02 -5.92 24.76
CA LEU A 270 23.61 -4.97 23.71
C LEU A 270 22.44 -4.05 24.11
N SER A 271 21.82 -4.27 25.27
CA SER A 271 20.64 -3.53 25.69
C SER A 271 21.00 -2.37 26.60
N ASN A 272 20.83 -1.14 26.12
CA ASN A 272 21.02 0.07 26.95
C ASN A 272 20.06 0.19 28.15
N ILE A 273 19.04 -0.66 28.23
CA ILE A 273 18.09 -0.75 29.35
C ILE A 273 18.55 -1.81 30.36
N ASN A 274 18.89 -3.01 29.90
CA ASN A 274 19.13 -4.17 30.76
C ASN A 274 20.61 -4.42 31.08
N ASP A 275 21.53 -3.92 30.25
CA ASP A 275 22.97 -4.12 30.38
C ASP A 275 23.67 -2.90 30.98
N GLU A 276 24.89 -3.11 31.47
CA GLU A 276 25.68 -2.12 32.19
C GLU A 276 27.00 -1.82 31.47
N ILE A 277 27.51 -0.59 31.65
CA ILE A 277 28.80 -0.15 31.13
C ILE A 277 29.90 -0.69 32.04
N ILE A 278 30.97 -1.24 31.46
CA ILE A 278 32.13 -1.80 32.16
C ILE A 278 33.43 -1.05 31.88
N GLU A 279 33.49 -0.26 30.81
CA GLU A 279 34.62 0.65 30.51
C GLU A 279 34.12 1.87 29.72
N ILE A 280 34.77 3.01 29.92
CA ILE A 280 34.65 4.18 29.04
C ILE A 280 36.07 4.63 28.67
N GLY A 281 36.37 4.59 27.37
CA GLY A 281 37.56 5.18 26.78
C GLY A 281 37.20 6.42 25.97
N ALA A 282 37.91 7.52 26.16
CA ALA A 282 37.67 8.75 25.41
C ALA A 282 38.94 9.59 25.24
N VAL A 283 39.03 10.26 24.09
CA VAL A 283 40.08 11.25 23.79
C VAL A 283 39.44 12.54 23.31
N LYS A 284 39.93 13.67 23.84
CA LYS A 284 39.54 14.99 23.39
C LYS A 284 40.54 15.51 22.37
N ILE A 285 40.05 15.95 21.22
CA ILE A 285 40.85 16.40 20.09
C ILE A 285 40.51 17.85 19.77
N LYS A 286 41.53 18.66 19.46
CA LYS A 286 41.41 20.03 18.97
C LYS A 286 42.50 20.30 17.94
N GLU A 287 42.16 20.94 16.82
CA GLU A 287 43.11 21.18 15.71
C GLU A 287 43.89 19.91 15.28
N GLY A 288 43.21 18.75 15.30
CA GLY A 288 43.80 17.45 14.97
C GLY A 288 44.80 16.88 15.99
N LYS A 289 44.91 17.46 17.19
CA LYS A 289 45.79 16.97 18.27
C LYS A 289 44.97 16.49 19.46
N ILE A 290 45.40 15.38 20.06
CA ILE A 290 44.87 14.94 21.36
C ILE A 290 45.32 15.95 22.41
N ILE A 291 44.35 16.56 23.09
CA ILE A 291 44.58 17.55 24.15
C ILE A 291 44.27 16.99 25.54
N ASP A 292 43.47 15.92 25.64
CA ASP A 292 43.14 15.26 26.89
C ASP A 292 42.66 13.81 26.66
N THR A 293 42.77 12.96 27.69
CA THR A 293 42.36 11.54 27.64
C THR A 293 41.63 11.15 28.91
N PHE A 294 40.56 10.37 28.75
CA PHE A 294 39.75 9.82 29.83
C PHE A 294 39.61 8.31 29.63
N GLU A 295 40.04 7.51 30.59
CA GLU A 295 39.96 6.05 30.51
C GLU A 295 39.66 5.51 31.91
N THR A 296 38.60 4.71 32.04
CA THR A 296 38.23 4.14 33.33
C THR A 296 37.36 2.89 33.21
N PHE A 297 37.66 1.89 34.05
CA PHE A 297 36.74 0.79 34.29
C PHE A 297 35.55 1.25 35.13
N VAL A 298 34.43 0.57 34.94
CA VAL A 298 33.17 0.83 35.63
C VAL A 298 32.69 -0.46 36.27
N ASN A 299 32.34 -0.43 37.55
CA ASN A 299 31.74 -1.57 38.22
C ASN A 299 30.25 -1.70 37.82
N PRO A 300 29.86 -2.76 37.08
CA PRO A 300 28.50 -2.92 36.58
C PRO A 300 27.51 -3.36 37.67
N LYS A 301 27.99 -3.77 38.85
CA LYS A 301 27.19 -4.33 39.96
C LYS A 301 26.39 -5.60 39.58
N ILE A 302 26.71 -6.21 38.43
CA ILE A 302 26.14 -7.46 37.93
C ILE A 302 27.28 -8.38 37.43
N PRO A 303 27.08 -9.71 37.40
CA PRO A 303 28.09 -10.64 36.88
C PRO A 303 28.39 -10.41 35.40
N ILE A 304 29.64 -10.60 35.00
CA ILE A 304 30.06 -10.53 33.58
C ILE A 304 30.07 -11.95 33.01
N SER A 305 29.35 -12.17 31.91
CA SER A 305 29.33 -13.49 31.27
C SER A 305 30.69 -13.82 30.63
N SER A 306 31.03 -15.12 30.56
CA SER A 306 32.27 -15.56 29.92
C SER A 306 32.36 -15.17 28.44
N PHE A 307 31.21 -14.98 27.78
CA PHE A 307 31.15 -14.50 26.40
C PHE A 307 31.64 -13.05 26.31
N ILE A 308 31.17 -12.17 27.20
CA ILE A 308 31.58 -10.76 27.24
C ILE A 308 33.06 -10.64 27.62
N THR A 309 33.54 -11.40 28.61
CA THR A 309 34.96 -11.41 28.95
C THR A 309 35.84 -11.86 27.79
N LYS A 310 35.37 -12.81 26.97
CA LYS A 310 36.11 -13.23 25.77
C LYS A 310 36.07 -12.18 24.65
N LEU A 311 34.99 -11.41 24.57
CA LEU A 311 34.78 -10.40 23.55
C LEU A 311 35.59 -9.12 23.84
N THR A 312 35.50 -8.62 25.07
CA THR A 312 36.06 -7.33 25.51
C THR A 312 37.45 -7.49 26.16
N GLY A 313 37.77 -8.69 26.66
CA GLY A 313 38.96 -8.93 27.47
C GLY A 313 38.82 -8.50 28.93
N ILE A 314 37.67 -7.92 29.32
CA ILE A 314 37.43 -7.41 30.68
C ILE A 314 36.78 -8.50 31.54
N ASP A 315 37.42 -8.81 32.67
CA ASP A 315 36.91 -9.77 33.65
C ASP A 315 36.40 -9.10 34.93
N GLU A 316 35.72 -9.88 35.77
CA GLU A 316 35.16 -9.38 37.03
C GLU A 316 36.23 -8.80 37.97
N SER A 317 37.48 -9.28 37.91
CA SER A 317 38.55 -8.81 38.79
C SER A 317 39.02 -7.40 38.44
N MET A 318 38.90 -7.00 37.17
CA MET A 318 39.26 -5.67 36.68
C MET A 318 38.24 -4.60 37.10
N VAL A 319 36.95 -4.95 37.17
CA VAL A 319 35.87 -4.00 37.44
C VAL A 319 35.39 -4.01 38.89
N LYS A 320 35.74 -5.03 39.69
CA LYS A 320 35.21 -5.21 41.05
C LYS A 320 35.44 -4.01 41.96
N ASP A 321 36.65 -3.46 41.93
CA ASP A 321 37.04 -2.32 42.78
C ASP A 321 36.92 -0.98 42.03
N ALA A 322 36.40 -1.00 40.81
CA ALA A 322 36.20 0.20 39.99
C ALA A 322 35.01 1.05 40.50
N PRO A 323 35.01 2.37 40.24
CA PRO A 323 33.87 3.24 40.55
C PRO A 323 32.60 2.80 39.81
N SER A 324 31.43 3.15 40.36
CA SER A 324 30.16 2.85 39.69
C SER A 324 29.83 3.86 38.59
N ILE A 325 28.94 3.48 37.65
CA ILE A 325 28.53 4.39 36.57
C ILE A 325 27.94 5.71 37.07
N GLU A 326 27.29 5.71 38.24
CA GLU A 326 26.77 6.90 38.90
C GLU A 326 27.86 7.93 39.23
N GLU A 327 29.08 7.47 39.55
CA GLU A 327 30.22 8.33 39.86
C GLU A 327 31.02 8.73 38.61
N ILE A 328 31.06 7.85 37.60
CA ILE A 328 31.86 8.05 36.39
C ILE A 328 31.13 8.91 35.36
N LEU A 329 29.83 8.70 35.18
CA LEU A 329 29.08 9.37 34.12
C LEU A 329 29.12 10.91 34.24
N PRO A 330 28.96 11.54 35.42
CA PRO A 330 29.13 12.98 35.56
C PRO A 330 30.53 13.47 35.14
N LYS A 331 31.58 12.70 35.45
CA LYS A 331 32.98 13.04 35.10
C LYS A 331 33.22 12.93 33.60
N PHE A 332 32.65 11.90 32.96
CA PHE A 332 32.69 11.77 31.51
C PHE A 332 31.96 12.93 30.82
N LEU A 333 30.77 13.31 31.31
CA LEU A 333 30.03 14.45 30.75
C LEU A 333 30.74 15.79 30.98
N GLU A 334 31.42 15.96 32.13
CA GLU A 334 32.28 17.13 32.37
C GLU A 334 33.49 17.14 31.43
N PHE A 335 34.12 15.99 31.22
CA PHE A 335 35.21 15.82 30.25
C PHE A 335 34.74 16.17 28.84
N ALA A 336 33.62 15.61 28.37
CA ALA A 336 33.06 15.92 27.06
C ALA A 336 32.56 17.37 26.96
N SER A 337 32.07 17.95 28.05
CA SER A 337 31.51 19.31 28.11
C SER A 337 30.50 19.53 26.97
N ASN A 338 30.62 20.61 26.19
CA ASN A 338 29.79 20.90 25.02
C ASN A 338 30.43 20.46 23.68
N SER A 339 31.49 19.65 23.72
CA SER A 339 32.15 19.18 22.50
C SER A 339 31.27 18.20 21.72
N VAL A 340 31.49 18.07 20.41
CA VAL A 340 30.82 17.04 19.60
C VAL A 340 31.29 15.67 20.07
N LEU A 341 30.36 14.76 20.34
CA LEU A 341 30.67 13.37 20.63
C LEU A 341 30.86 12.60 19.33
N VAL A 342 31.93 11.83 19.23
CA VAL A 342 32.28 11.05 18.04
C VAL A 342 32.46 9.60 18.43
N ALA A 343 31.78 8.69 17.73
CA ALA A 343 31.93 7.25 17.92
C ALA A 343 31.76 6.52 16.57
N HIS A 344 32.04 5.23 16.54
CA HIS A 344 31.84 4.39 15.37
C HIS A 344 30.65 3.47 15.61
N ASN A 345 29.56 3.65 14.86
CA ASN A 345 28.23 3.16 15.23
C ASN A 345 27.71 3.86 16.50
N ALA A 346 27.80 5.20 16.50
CA ALA A 346 27.60 6.05 17.66
C ALA A 346 26.24 5.88 18.36
N ASN A 347 25.22 5.40 17.64
CA ASN A 347 23.92 5.09 18.24
C ASN A 347 24.06 4.10 19.40
N PHE A 348 24.96 3.11 19.30
CA PHE A 348 25.22 2.16 20.38
C PHE A 348 25.70 2.88 21.64
N ASP A 349 26.88 3.50 21.60
CA ASP A 349 27.53 4.13 22.75
C ASP A 349 26.68 5.24 23.36
N VAL A 350 26.15 6.13 22.50
CA VAL A 350 25.35 7.28 22.93
C VAL A 350 24.04 6.82 23.56
N SER A 351 23.41 5.74 23.08
CA SER A 351 22.17 5.24 23.67
C SER A 351 22.36 4.73 25.11
N PHE A 352 23.52 4.12 25.41
CA PHE A 352 23.90 3.73 26.77
C PHE A 352 24.14 4.97 27.64
N ILE A 353 24.94 5.93 27.17
CA ILE A 353 25.20 7.19 27.88
C ILE A 353 23.90 7.94 28.19
N LYS A 354 23.01 8.12 27.21
CA LYS A 354 21.71 8.78 27.39
C LYS A 354 20.79 8.02 28.36
N SER A 355 20.73 6.70 28.25
CA SER A 355 19.92 5.85 29.16
C SER A 355 20.37 6.00 30.61
N LYS A 356 21.68 5.87 30.87
CA LYS A 356 22.23 6.01 32.23
C LYS A 356 22.13 7.46 32.72
N ALA A 357 22.33 8.45 31.85
CA ALA A 357 22.17 9.87 32.20
C ALA A 357 20.74 10.19 32.65
N LYS A 358 19.73 9.69 31.91
CA LYS A 358 18.31 9.82 32.27
C LYS A 358 18.02 9.23 33.66
N LYS A 359 18.60 8.09 34.01
CA LYS A 359 18.45 7.45 35.33
C LYS A 359 18.98 8.33 36.47
N PHE A 360 20.01 9.14 36.22
CA PHE A 360 20.63 10.04 37.20
C PHE A 360 20.21 11.51 37.05
N ASN A 361 19.20 11.82 36.23
CA ASN A 361 18.75 13.18 35.91
C ASN A 361 19.87 14.09 35.37
N LEU A 362 20.77 13.52 34.56
CA LEU A 362 21.82 14.24 33.83
C LEU A 362 21.36 14.52 32.41
N ASN A 363 21.76 15.66 31.86
CA ASN A 363 21.45 16.05 30.48
C ASN A 363 22.63 15.71 29.56
N VAL A 364 22.32 15.18 28.38
CA VAL A 364 23.29 14.91 27.31
C VAL A 364 22.82 15.67 26.07
N ASN A 365 23.35 16.88 25.91
CA ASN A 365 22.93 17.83 24.86
C ASN A 365 23.93 17.93 23.71
N ASN A 366 24.99 17.12 23.74
CA ASN A 366 26.04 17.13 22.72
C ASN A 366 25.46 16.72 21.36
N ALA A 367 25.92 17.40 20.31
CA ALA A 367 25.81 16.85 18.97
C ALA A 367 26.67 15.60 18.85
N VAL A 368 26.25 14.66 18.00
CA VAL A 368 26.89 13.36 17.84
C VAL A 368 27.23 13.15 16.36
N LEU A 369 28.46 12.76 16.09
CA LEU A 369 28.91 12.35 14.76
C LEU A 369 29.16 10.83 14.75
N ASP A 370 28.54 10.13 13.80
CA ASP A 370 28.76 8.71 13.57
C ASP A 370 29.77 8.49 12.44
N THR A 371 30.94 7.98 12.80
CA THR A 371 31.99 7.69 11.83
C THR A 371 31.66 6.50 10.92
N LEU A 372 30.76 5.60 11.33
CA LEU A 372 30.27 4.52 10.48
C LEU A 372 29.45 5.09 9.32
N GLU A 373 28.48 5.95 9.61
CA GLU A 373 27.67 6.60 8.57
C GLU A 373 28.51 7.56 7.71
N LEU A 374 29.46 8.29 8.31
CA LEU A 374 30.43 9.08 7.56
C LEU A 374 31.24 8.20 6.59
N SER A 375 31.72 7.04 7.04
CA SER A 375 32.52 6.13 6.21
C SER A 375 31.70 5.53 5.05
N ARG A 376 30.43 5.17 5.29
CA ARG A 376 29.49 4.71 4.26
C ARG A 376 29.24 5.78 3.20
N HIS A 377 29.17 7.04 3.62
CA HIS A 377 29.00 8.16 2.70
C HIS A 377 30.26 8.40 1.85
N LEU A 378 31.44 8.36 2.46
CA LEU A 378 32.71 8.65 1.80
C LEU A 378 33.21 7.50 0.90
N TYR A 379 32.98 6.24 1.29
CA TYR A 379 33.61 5.07 0.67
C TYR A 379 32.61 4.03 0.16
N LYS A 380 31.79 4.40 -0.84
CA LYS A 380 30.65 3.61 -1.34
C LYS A 380 30.96 2.16 -1.79
N ASP A 381 32.21 1.88 -2.15
CA ASP A 381 32.62 0.60 -2.75
C ASP A 381 33.30 -0.37 -1.76
N LEU A 382 33.33 -0.06 -0.46
CA LEU A 382 33.90 -0.96 0.53
C LEU A 382 32.98 -2.15 0.83
N LYS A 383 33.61 -3.34 0.94
CA LYS A 383 32.91 -4.58 1.29
C LYS A 383 32.33 -4.56 2.70
N ASN A 384 32.99 -3.88 3.62
CA ASN A 384 32.53 -3.66 4.99
C ASN A 384 33.20 -2.41 5.57
N TYR A 385 32.65 -1.88 6.65
CA TYR A 385 33.03 -0.62 7.26
C TYR A 385 33.45 -0.78 8.73
N LYS A 386 33.96 -1.96 9.11
CA LYS A 386 34.48 -2.17 10.47
C LYS A 386 35.68 -1.26 10.71
N LEU A 387 35.89 -0.79 11.94
CA LEU A 387 37.06 0.00 12.33
C LEU A 387 38.39 -0.57 11.80
N ASP A 388 38.64 -1.86 12.01
CA ASP A 388 39.85 -2.56 11.51
C ASP A 388 40.02 -2.55 9.98
N THR A 389 38.93 -2.38 9.23
CA THR A 389 38.97 -2.30 7.77
C THR A 389 39.20 -0.87 7.28
N LEU A 390 38.86 0.13 8.09
CA LEU A 390 38.99 1.55 7.76
C LEU A 390 40.33 2.16 8.19
N ALA A 391 40.94 1.65 9.27
CA ALA A 391 42.26 2.03 9.79
C ALA A 391 43.40 1.44 8.94
#